data_AF-A0A972NTK9-F1
#
_entry.id   AF-A0A972NTK9-F1
#
_cell.length_a   1.000
_cell.length_b   1.000
_cell.length_c   1.000
_cell.angle_alpha   90.00
_cell.angle_beta   90.00
_cell.angle_gamma   90.00
#
_symmetry.space_group_name_H-M   'P 1'
#
loop_
_entity.id
_entity.type
_entity.pdbx_description
1 polymer ?
#
loop_
_entity_poly.entity_id
_entity_poly.type
_entity_poly.pdbx_seq_one_letter_code
_entity_poly.pdbx_strand_id
1 'polypeptide(L)' 'MNLIEMARKAGMQVLLDAQIGRETYHSVCGPISSLQRFAEEVVKSMNPGQTAPAFQEGEQEP' A
#
# COMPACT_ATOMS: atom_id res chain seq x y z
N MET A 1 -6.33 10.32 -2.17
CA MET A 1 -5.64 9.01 -2.12
C MET A 1 -5.77 8.36 -3.49
N ASN A 2 -4.67 8.14 -4.23
CA ASN A 2 -4.71 7.51 -5.56
C ASN A 2 -4.16 6.08 -5.46
N LEU A 3 -5.05 5.08 -5.61
CA LEU A 3 -4.72 3.66 -5.51
C LEU A 3 -3.68 3.21 -6.55
N ILE A 4 -3.72 3.78 -7.75
CA ILE A 4 -2.81 3.42 -8.83
C ILE A 4 -1.39 3.89 -8.52
N GLU A 5 -1.25 5.08 -7.97
CA GLU A 5 0.05 5.61 -7.54
C GLU A 5 0.65 4.78 -6.39
N MET A 6 -0.17 4.31 -5.45
CA MET A 6 0.29 3.40 -4.40
C MET A 6 0.72 2.04 -4.96
N ALA A 7 -0.02 1.50 -5.92
CA ALA A 7 0.37 0.26 -6.59
C ALA A 7 1.72 0.42 -7.30
N ARG A 8 1.92 1.53 -8.03
CA ARG A 8 3.21 1.85 -8.68
C ARG A 8 4.35 1.95 -7.66
N LYS A 9 4.14 2.64 -6.53
CA LYS A 9 5.14 2.76 -5.46
C LYS A 9 5.47 1.43 -4.79
N ALA A 10 4.48 0.53 -4.67
CA ALA A 10 4.68 -0.82 -4.15
C ALA A 10 5.41 -1.77 -5.13
N GLY A 11 5.69 -1.31 -6.35
CA GLY A 11 6.35 -2.10 -7.40
C GLY A 11 5.39 -2.94 -8.24
N MET A 12 4.09 -2.64 -8.21
CA MET A 12 3.11 -3.24 -9.11
C MET A 12 3.15 -2.57 -10.48
N GLN A 13 3.03 -3.35 -11.55
CA GLN A 13 2.91 -2.86 -12.91
C GLN A 13 1.43 -2.67 -13.29
N VAL A 14 1.08 -1.47 -13.75
CA VAL A 14 -0.25 -1.15 -14.29
C VAL A 14 -0.31 -1.62 -15.75
N LEU A 15 -1.25 -2.52 -16.06
CA LEU A 15 -1.41 -3.13 -17.38
C LEU A 15 -2.51 -2.44 -18.20
N LEU A 16 -3.67 -2.25 -17.59
CA LEU A 16 -4.77 -1.52 -18.20
C LEU A 16 -4.90 -0.16 -17.54
N ASP A 17 -5.03 0.86 -18.37
CA ASP A 17 -5.42 2.21 -18.00
C ASP A 17 -6.37 2.67 -19.11
N ALA A 18 -7.62 2.22 -19.02
CA ALA A 18 -8.59 2.39 -20.09
C ALA A 18 -9.93 2.86 -19.55
N GLN A 19 -10.50 3.85 -20.23
CA GLN A 19 -11.89 4.24 -20.01
C GLN A 19 -12.79 3.44 -20.94
N ILE A 20 -13.64 2.59 -20.38
CA ILE A 20 -14.63 1.82 -21.13
C ILE A 20 -16.01 2.39 -20.74
N GLY A 21 -16.64 3.08 -21.69
CA GLY A 21 -17.87 3.83 -21.41
C GLY A 21 -17.61 5.01 -20.48
N ARG A 22 -18.21 4.98 -19.28
CA ARG A 22 -18.04 6.03 -18.26
C ARG A 22 -17.09 5.64 -17.13
N GLU A 23 -16.66 4.38 -17.09
CA GLU A 23 -15.82 3.85 -16.02
C GLU A 23 -14.38 3.73 -16.49
N THR A 24 -13.45 4.03 -15.58
CA THR A 24 -12.01 3.85 -15.82
C THR A 24 -11.57 2.56 -15.16
N TYR A 25 -11.13 1.61 -15.99
CA TYR A 25 -10.65 0.32 -15.57
C TYR A 25 -9.14 0.33 -15.50
N HIS A 26 -8.63 -0.14 -14.37
CA HIS A 26 -7.21 -0.35 -14.16
C HIS A 26 -6.95 -1.78 -13.73
N SER A 27 -5.92 -2.39 -14.29
CA SER A 27 -5.41 -3.68 -13.84
C SER A 27 -3.96 -3.55 -13.44
N VAL A 28 -3.57 -4.26 -12.39
CA VAL A 28 -2.19 -4.29 -11.89
C VAL A 28 -1.72 -5.73 -11.75
N CYS A 29 -0.46 -5.97 -12.07
CA CYS A 29 0.21 -7.25 -11.88
C CYS A 29 1.56 -7.04 -11.19
N GLY A 30 2.05 -8.07 -10.52
CA GLY A 30 3.32 -8.00 -9.81
C GLY A 30 3.53 -9.23 -8.93
N PRO A 31 4.72 -9.36 -8.34
CA PRO A 31 4.98 -10.42 -7.37
C PRO A 31 4.12 -10.22 -6.11
N ILE A 32 3.85 -11.31 -5.39
CA ILE A 32 3.07 -11.29 -4.13
C ILE A 32 3.68 -10.34 -3.09
N SER A 33 5.01 -10.22 -3.06
CA SER A 33 5.72 -9.28 -2.19
C SER A 33 5.36 -7.81 -2.45
N SER A 34 5.10 -7.43 -3.70
CA SER A 34 4.60 -6.09 -4.07
C SER A 34 3.14 -5.89 -3.66
N LEU A 35 2.32 -6.94 -3.76
CA LEU A 35 0.93 -6.89 -3.28
C LEU A 35 0.86 -6.68 -1.75
N GLN A 36 1.75 -7.34 -1.00
CA GLN A 36 1.84 -7.15 0.45
C GLN A 36 2.21 -5.70 0.82
N ARG A 37 3.24 -5.14 0.18
CA ARG A 37 3.62 -3.72 0.38
C ARG A 37 2.49 -2.75 0.03
N PHE A 38 1.76 -3.03 -1.04
CA PHE A 38 0.59 -2.24 -1.42
C PHE A 38 -0.49 -2.28 -0.33
N ALA A 39 -0.81 -3.46 0.20
CA ALA A 39 -1.79 -3.60 1.28
C ALA A 39 -1.37 -2.84 2.55
N GLU A 40 -0.08 -2.91 2.93
CA GLU A 40 0.48 -2.16 4.06
C GLU A 40 0.31 -0.64 3.88
N GLU A 41 0.64 -0.10 2.70
CA GLU A 41 0.48 1.33 2.39
C GLU A 41 -0.99 1.76 2.38
N VAL A 42 -1.89 0.91 1.86
CA VAL A 42 -3.34 1.16 1.91
C VAL A 42 -3.83 1.23 3.37
N VAL A 43 -3.45 0.27 4.21
CA VAL A 43 -3.83 0.27 5.64
C VAL A 43 -3.27 1.50 6.36
N LYS A 44 -2.00 1.85 6.12
CA LYS A 44 -1.36 3.04 6.72
C LYS A 44 -2.06 4.34 6.31
N SER A 45 -2.47 4.44 5.06
CA SER A 45 -3.19 5.61 4.56
C SER A 45 -4.64 5.71 5.06
N MET A 46 -5.25 4.57 5.41
CA MET A 46 -6.59 4.52 6.03
C MET A 46 -6.55 4.81 7.53
N ASN A 47 -5.45 4.49 8.21
CA ASN A 47 -5.21 4.78 9.63
C ASN A 47 -3.98 5.67 9.83
N PRO A 48 -4.07 6.97 9.52
CA PRO A 48 -2.95 7.90 9.70
C PRO A 48 -2.48 8.04 11.16
N GLY A 49 -3.28 7.60 12.15
CA GLY A 49 -2.97 7.66 13.57
C GLY A 49 -2.21 6.46 14.18
N GLN A 50 -1.86 5.43 13.39
CA GLN A 50 -1.26 4.19 13.90
C GLN A 50 0.22 4.01 13.54
N THR A 51 0.90 5.11 13.17
CA THR A 51 2.38 5.13 13.06
C THR A 51 2.98 5.52 14.41
N ALA A 52 3.04 4.58 15.34
CA ALA A 52 3.93 4.66 16.49
C ALA A 52 4.75 3.37 16.54
N PRO A 53 6.09 3.43 16.51
CA PRO A 53 6.89 2.29 16.91
C PRO A 53 6.79 2.20 18.43
N ALA A 54 6.20 1.12 18.96
CA ALA A 54 6.34 0.77 20.36
C ALA A 54 7.75 0.21 20.58
N PHE A 55 8.76 1.10 20.69
CA PHE A 55 9.99 0.76 21.39
C PHE A 55 9.69 0.86 22.88
N GLN A 56 9.39 -0.28 23.51
CA GLN A 56 9.44 -0.41 24.96
C GLN A 56 10.90 -0.69 25.34
N GLU A 57 11.69 0.38 25.50
CA GLU A 57 12.93 0.31 26.26
C GLU A 57 12.56 0.35 27.75
N GLY A 58 12.75 -0.78 28.44
CA GLY A 58 12.38 -0.91 29.84
C GLY A 58 12.83 -2.23 30.47
N GLU A 59 13.94 -2.81 30.02
CA GLU A 59 14.67 -3.82 30.78
C GLU A 59 15.65 -3.09 31.72
N GLN A 60 15.14 -2.60 32.85
CA GLN A 60 16.01 -2.28 33.99
C GLN A 60 16.25 -3.59 34.74
N GLU A 61 17.50 -4.07 34.61
CA GLU A 61 18.11 -5.22 35.31
C GLU A 61 17.95 -5.14 36.85
N PRO A 62 18.09 -6.28 37.56
CA PRO A 62 17.52 -6.55 38.88
C PRO A 62 18.24 -5.90 40.08
#